data_AF-A0A016UJQ6-F1
#
_entry.id   AF-A0A016UJQ6-F1
#
_cell.length_a   1.000
_cell.length_b   1.000
_cell.length_c   1.000
_cell.angle_alpha   90.00
_cell.angle_beta   90.00
_cell.angle_gamma   90.00
#
_symmetry.space_group_name_H-M   'P 1'
#
loop_
_entity.id
_entity.type
_entity.pdbx_description
1 polymer ?
#
loop_
_entity_poly.entity_id
_entity_poly.type
_entity_poly.pdbx_seq_one_letter_code
_entity_poly.pdbx_strand_id
1 'polypeptide(L)'
;MTATIAYFALLAATTSVVTAYLNCGKGAESNCCDKHQSCRYWAGINECRKNPNWMLSNCQLSCRSCKTDSVPNKLSTQVSRYNYLACGKGAESNCCDKHPSCSYWAGINECRKNPSWMLFNCQLSCRSCETDSVPNKPSTQTSLCGTGDKSGCCDKVEHCALWARSNQCKSNPNYMLRNCQLSCNACSTDSVATKPSRTLESCSDNGMTREQRQKFLDMHNNYRSIVAKGQAKDAYGGNAPRAARMKKMVYDCDIEESAMRHAKRCYFAHSPAHERENLGENLYYTSELRVDKIQAAEQGIKAWFDELAEFGVGQENVLTEQLWNRPKTQIGHYTQMVWQDTYKLGCYVEWCSSMTYVVCQYGPKGNWLGDPIYEKGNSCATDADCKCSNCKCSKEEALCIVH
;
A
#
# COMPACT_ATOMS: atom_id res chain seq x y z
N MET A 1 -11.52 76.22 47.31
CA MET A 1 -10.55 76.53 46.23
C MET A 1 -10.71 75.42 45.20
N THR A 2 -11.61 75.54 44.22
CA THR A 2 -11.32 75.97 42.81
C THR A 2 -10.17 75.15 42.21
N ALA A 3 -10.28 74.37 41.13
CA ALA A 3 -11.01 74.62 39.90
C ALA A 3 -11.33 73.33 39.09
N THR A 4 -12.38 73.45 38.27
CA THR A 4 -12.81 72.62 37.14
C THR A 4 -11.85 72.70 35.94
N ILE A 5 -11.81 71.66 35.09
CA ILE A 5 -11.89 71.69 33.60
C ILE A 5 -11.99 70.25 33.05
N ALA A 6 -12.65 70.16 31.90
CA ALA A 6 -13.41 69.08 31.30
C ALA A 6 -12.65 68.13 30.34
N TYR A 7 -13.26 66.94 30.13
CA TYR A 7 -13.35 66.09 28.92
C TYR A 7 -12.08 65.63 28.19
N PHE A 8 -11.93 64.31 28.00
CA PHE A 8 -12.06 63.64 26.68
C PHE A 8 -12.13 62.12 26.85
N ALA A 9 -12.94 61.49 26.01
CA ALA A 9 -13.26 60.07 26.00
C ALA A 9 -12.22 59.21 25.28
N LEU A 10 -12.35 57.89 25.48
CA LEU A 10 -11.70 56.75 24.80
C LEU A 10 -10.20 56.51 25.06
N LEU A 11 -9.93 55.40 25.74
CA LEU A 11 -8.82 54.53 25.33
C LEU A 11 -9.38 53.14 25.03
N ALA A 12 -9.44 52.88 23.72
CA ALA A 12 -9.75 51.61 23.12
C ALA A 12 -8.63 50.59 23.38
N ALA A 13 -9.03 49.33 23.45
CA ALA A 13 -8.14 48.17 23.43
C ALA A 13 -7.20 48.25 22.22
N THR A 14 -5.89 48.22 22.48
CA THR A 14 -4.89 48.01 21.42
C THR A 14 -4.85 46.51 21.09
N THR A 15 -5.67 46.09 20.14
CA THR A 15 -5.44 44.86 19.39
C THR A 15 -4.25 45.09 18.46
N SER A 16 -3.21 44.27 18.61
CA SER A 16 -2.13 44.19 17.62
C SER A 16 -2.73 43.83 16.27
N VAL A 17 -2.73 44.78 15.34
CA VAL A 17 -3.11 44.51 13.96
C VAL A 17 -1.96 43.71 13.36
N VAL A 18 -2.11 42.38 13.30
CA VAL A 18 -1.27 41.54 12.46
C VAL A 18 -1.58 41.94 11.02
N THR A 19 -0.75 42.79 10.42
CA THR A 19 -0.85 43.09 8.99
C THR A 19 -0.62 41.79 8.23
N ALA A 20 -1.67 41.24 7.65
CA ALA A 20 -1.59 40.08 6.78
C ALA A 20 -0.62 40.39 5.62
N TYR A 21 0.39 39.54 5.43
CA TYR A 21 1.33 39.68 4.30
C TYR A 21 0.56 39.56 3.00
N LEU A 22 0.62 40.60 2.16
CA LEU A 22 -0.07 40.65 0.88
C LEU A 22 0.85 41.28 -0.17
N ASN A 23 1.37 40.47 -1.08
CA ASN A 23 2.21 40.92 -2.19
C ASN A 23 1.45 40.75 -3.51
N CYS A 24 0.96 41.84 -4.07
CA CYS A 24 0.13 41.84 -5.27
C CYS A 24 0.91 42.25 -6.53
N GLY A 25 0.44 41.77 -7.69
CA GLY A 25 0.91 42.21 -9.00
C GLY A 25 0.63 43.69 -9.24
N LYS A 26 1.17 44.25 -10.33
CA LYS A 26 0.94 45.64 -10.75
C LYS A 26 0.14 45.64 -12.07
N GLY A 27 -0.55 46.74 -12.36
CA GLY A 27 -1.29 46.88 -13.62
C GLY A 27 -2.50 45.94 -13.71
N ALA A 28 -2.58 45.15 -14.79
CA ALA A 28 -3.68 44.21 -15.03
C ALA A 28 -3.77 43.09 -13.98
N GLU A 29 -2.68 42.80 -13.26
CA GLU A 29 -2.61 41.80 -12.21
C GLU A 29 -2.78 42.38 -10.78
N SER A 30 -3.29 43.61 -10.65
CA SER A 30 -3.41 44.30 -9.35
C SER A 30 -4.32 43.59 -8.34
N ASN A 31 -5.23 42.74 -8.81
CA ASN A 31 -6.11 41.90 -7.99
C ASN A 31 -5.55 40.48 -7.74
N CYS A 32 -4.33 40.18 -8.19
CA CYS A 32 -3.67 38.90 -8.04
C CYS A 32 -2.53 39.00 -7.01
N CYS A 33 -2.62 38.24 -5.92
CA CYS A 33 -1.69 38.40 -4.79
C CYS A 33 -1.21 37.08 -4.20
N ASP A 34 0.03 37.13 -3.70
CA ASP A 34 0.57 36.18 -2.75
C ASP A 34 0.22 36.63 -1.33
N LYS A 35 -0.51 35.78 -0.60
CA LYS A 35 -0.96 36.01 0.78
C LYS A 35 0.02 35.47 1.82
N HIS A 36 1.17 34.96 1.37
CA HIS A 36 2.21 34.44 2.24
C HIS A 36 3.61 34.73 1.71
N GLN A 37 4.54 35.09 2.60
CA GLN A 37 5.92 35.46 2.26
C GLN A 37 6.69 34.34 1.53
N SER A 38 6.39 33.10 1.86
CA SER A 38 7.04 31.92 1.27
C SER A 38 6.45 31.47 -0.06
N CYS A 39 5.43 32.15 -0.61
CA CYS A 39 4.78 31.75 -1.86
C CYS A 39 5.78 31.58 -3.02
N ARG A 40 6.76 32.48 -3.12
CA ARG A 40 7.81 32.40 -4.16
C ARG A 40 8.70 31.17 -4.00
N TYR A 41 9.08 30.84 -2.77
CA TYR A 41 9.88 29.66 -2.46
C TYR A 41 9.10 28.37 -2.76
N TRP A 42 7.86 28.28 -2.28
CA TRP A 42 6.98 27.14 -2.50
C TRP A 42 6.66 26.91 -3.98
N ALA A 43 6.41 27.98 -4.74
CA ALA A 43 6.29 27.88 -6.18
C ALA A 43 7.59 27.38 -6.84
N GLY A 44 8.76 27.82 -6.35
CA GLY A 44 10.07 27.36 -6.81
C GLY A 44 10.36 25.87 -6.57
N ILE A 45 9.77 25.27 -5.53
CA ILE A 45 9.87 23.82 -5.24
C ILE A 45 8.65 23.01 -5.73
N ASN A 46 7.86 23.62 -6.62
CA ASN A 46 6.73 23.03 -7.35
C ASN A 46 5.47 22.72 -6.52
N GLU A 47 5.25 23.46 -5.42
CA GLU A 47 4.03 23.31 -4.61
C GLU A 47 2.75 23.71 -5.35
N CYS A 48 2.84 24.60 -6.36
CA CYS A 48 1.69 24.98 -7.18
C CYS A 48 1.03 23.77 -7.88
N ARG A 49 1.80 22.71 -8.16
CA ARG A 49 1.30 21.45 -8.75
C ARG A 49 1.05 20.36 -7.71
N LYS A 50 1.86 20.30 -6.64
CA LYS A 50 1.73 19.29 -5.58
C LYS A 50 0.56 19.59 -4.63
N ASN A 51 0.30 20.87 -4.37
CA ASN A 51 -0.75 21.36 -3.48
C ASN A 51 -1.56 22.49 -4.14
N PRO A 52 -2.22 22.24 -5.28
CA PRO A 52 -2.88 23.28 -6.06
C PRO A 52 -4.06 23.91 -5.30
N ASN A 53 -4.76 23.15 -4.46
CA ASN A 53 -5.93 23.65 -3.73
C ASN A 53 -5.57 24.82 -2.81
N TRP A 54 -4.46 24.70 -2.09
CA TRP A 54 -3.99 25.77 -1.22
C TRP A 54 -3.22 26.83 -1.99
N MET A 55 -2.30 26.41 -2.87
CA MET A 55 -1.38 27.30 -3.56
C MET A 55 -2.07 28.21 -4.57
N LEU A 56 -3.04 27.72 -5.35
CA LEU A 56 -3.75 28.55 -6.34
C LEU A 56 -4.69 29.58 -5.70
N SER A 57 -5.05 29.40 -4.42
CA SER A 57 -5.91 30.35 -3.70
C SER A 57 -5.11 31.38 -2.90
N ASN A 58 -3.90 31.02 -2.47
CA ASN A 58 -3.08 31.81 -1.55
C ASN A 58 -1.78 32.36 -2.16
N CYS A 59 -1.30 31.79 -3.25
CA CYS A 59 -0.04 32.15 -3.92
C CYS A 59 -0.26 32.38 -5.42
N GLN A 60 -1.29 33.16 -5.75
CA GLN A 60 -1.81 33.30 -7.12
C GLN A 60 -0.77 33.89 -8.08
N LEU A 61 0.01 34.86 -7.59
CA LEU A 61 1.04 35.53 -8.37
C LEU A 61 2.25 34.60 -8.59
N SER A 62 2.72 33.97 -7.52
CA SER A 62 3.83 33.00 -7.59
C SER A 62 3.50 31.75 -8.41
N CYS A 63 2.23 31.31 -8.42
CA CYS A 63 1.76 30.17 -9.20
C CYS A 63 1.27 30.53 -10.61
N ARG A 64 1.31 31.81 -11.00
CA ARG A 64 0.84 32.32 -12.30
C ARG A 64 -0.59 31.90 -12.61
N SER A 65 -1.46 31.95 -11.60
CA SER A 65 -2.88 31.59 -11.73
C SER A 65 -3.78 32.84 -11.83
N CYS A 66 -3.21 33.98 -12.22
CA CYS A 66 -3.93 35.23 -12.40
C CYS A 66 -4.84 35.16 -13.63
N LYS A 67 -6.02 35.82 -13.57
CA LYS A 67 -7.08 35.70 -14.58
C LYS A 67 -6.90 36.55 -15.86
N THR A 68 -5.77 37.24 -16.04
CA THR A 68 -5.58 38.22 -17.14
C THR A 68 -4.73 37.74 -18.32
N ASP A 69 -4.29 36.49 -18.36
CA ASP A 69 -3.59 35.96 -19.53
C ASP A 69 -4.58 35.49 -20.61
N SER A 70 -4.93 36.40 -21.52
CA SER A 70 -5.67 36.09 -22.74
C SER A 70 -4.77 36.18 -23.98
N VAL A 71 -4.05 35.11 -24.35
CA VAL A 71 -3.81 34.63 -25.75
C VAL A 71 -3.18 33.20 -25.69
N PRO A 72 -3.17 32.42 -26.78
CA PRO A 72 -4.24 31.71 -27.44
C PRO A 72 -4.27 30.21 -27.07
N ASN A 73 -5.45 29.62 -27.26
CA ASN A 73 -5.79 28.21 -27.10
C ASN A 73 -4.70 27.21 -27.56
N LYS A 74 -3.91 26.68 -26.61
CA LYS A 74 -3.37 25.31 -26.70
C LYS A 74 -3.01 24.71 -25.35
N LEU A 75 -3.84 24.87 -24.32
CA LEU A 75 -3.79 24.00 -23.14
C LEU A 75 -5.05 24.09 -22.27
N SER A 76 -6.22 23.85 -22.85
CA SER A 76 -7.42 23.54 -22.05
C SER A 76 -8.49 22.91 -22.92
N THR A 77 -8.28 21.65 -23.27
CA THR A 77 -9.41 20.73 -23.33
C THR A 77 -9.21 19.72 -22.24
N GLN A 78 -10.25 19.57 -21.44
CA GLN A 78 -10.43 18.49 -20.49
C GLN A 78 -10.05 17.17 -21.18
N VAL A 79 -8.94 16.58 -20.76
CA VAL A 79 -8.70 15.17 -21.00
C VAL A 79 -8.52 14.52 -19.64
N SER A 80 -9.31 13.47 -19.50
CA SER A 80 -9.53 12.65 -18.34
C SER A 80 -8.25 12.11 -17.71
N ARG A 81 -8.42 11.66 -16.48
CA ARG A 81 -7.44 11.09 -15.54
C ARG A 81 -6.86 9.73 -15.98
N TYR A 82 -6.67 9.47 -17.28
CA TYR A 82 -6.06 8.24 -17.82
C TYR A 82 -5.37 8.53 -19.17
N ASN A 83 -4.07 8.20 -19.29
CA ASN A 83 -3.23 8.22 -20.51
C ASN A 83 -2.58 9.55 -20.95
N TYR A 84 -1.56 10.00 -20.20
CA TYR A 84 -0.50 10.85 -20.77
C TYR A 84 0.55 9.95 -21.45
N LEU A 85 0.87 10.22 -22.72
CA LEU A 85 1.88 9.48 -23.48
C LEU A 85 2.60 10.43 -24.45
N ALA A 86 3.88 10.70 -24.21
CA ALA A 86 4.74 11.54 -25.06
C ALA A 86 5.88 10.70 -25.64
N CYS A 87 5.81 10.40 -26.95
CA CYS A 87 6.75 9.50 -27.61
C CYS A 87 7.79 10.24 -28.46
N GLY A 88 8.92 9.58 -28.69
CA GLY A 88 9.95 10.02 -29.64
C GLY A 88 9.43 10.07 -31.08
N LYS A 89 10.27 10.53 -32.01
CA LYS A 89 9.95 10.58 -33.44
C LYS A 89 10.86 9.62 -34.21
N GLY A 90 10.40 9.12 -35.36
CA GLY A 90 11.18 8.19 -36.18
C GLY A 90 11.40 6.84 -35.49
N ALA A 91 12.67 6.41 -35.40
CA ALA A 91 13.08 5.14 -34.77
C ALA A 91 12.71 5.04 -33.28
N GLU A 92 12.40 6.16 -32.62
CA GLU A 92 11.99 6.20 -31.20
C GLU A 92 10.47 6.34 -31.03
N SER A 93 9.66 6.12 -32.07
CA SER A 93 8.20 6.33 -32.03
C SER A 93 7.45 5.39 -31.06
N ASN A 94 8.04 4.24 -30.74
CA ASN A 94 7.57 3.29 -29.73
C ASN A 94 8.11 3.57 -28.32
N CYS A 95 8.99 4.56 -28.17
CA CYS A 95 9.61 4.94 -26.91
C CYS A 95 8.94 6.18 -26.33
N CYS A 96 8.31 6.05 -25.15
CA CYS A 96 7.42 7.09 -24.64
C CYS A 96 7.60 7.38 -23.14
N ASP A 97 7.41 8.63 -22.79
CA ASP A 97 7.15 9.10 -21.45
C ASP A 97 5.65 8.97 -21.15
N LYS A 98 5.32 8.12 -20.18
CA LYS A 98 3.96 7.85 -19.68
C LYS A 98 3.54 8.81 -18.57
N HIS A 99 4.41 9.76 -18.19
CA HIS A 99 4.11 10.75 -17.18
C HIS A 99 4.60 12.16 -17.57
N PRO A 100 3.80 13.23 -17.33
CA PRO A 100 4.15 14.60 -17.74
C PRO A 100 5.38 15.18 -17.04
N SER A 101 5.82 14.58 -15.94
CA SER A 101 7.02 15.01 -15.18
C SER A 101 8.29 14.25 -15.55
N CYS A 102 8.27 13.36 -16.53
CA CYS A 102 9.42 12.51 -16.89
C CYS A 102 10.69 13.30 -17.19
N SER A 103 10.61 14.39 -17.97
CA SER A 103 11.78 15.21 -18.28
C SER A 103 12.34 15.94 -17.05
N TYR A 104 11.47 16.36 -16.13
CA TYR A 104 11.91 16.99 -14.87
C TYR A 104 12.66 16.00 -13.99
N TRP A 105 12.11 14.80 -13.80
CA TRP A 105 12.71 13.75 -12.98
C TRP A 105 14.03 13.26 -13.57
N ALA A 106 14.11 13.10 -14.89
CA ALA A 106 15.37 12.82 -15.56
C ALA A 106 16.41 13.93 -15.29
N GLY A 107 16.00 15.20 -15.32
CA GLY A 107 16.86 16.36 -15.05
C GLY A 107 17.42 16.44 -13.62
N ILE A 108 16.74 15.86 -12.62
CA ILE A 108 17.23 15.77 -11.23
C ILE A 108 17.86 14.40 -10.89
N ASN A 109 18.19 13.63 -11.94
CA ASN A 109 18.89 12.36 -11.90
C ASN A 109 18.07 11.17 -11.33
N GLU A 110 16.74 11.21 -11.43
CA GLU A 110 15.88 10.09 -11.02
C GLU A 110 16.09 8.85 -11.90
N CYS A 111 16.56 8.99 -13.14
CA CYS A 111 16.87 7.83 -13.98
C CYS A 111 17.94 6.91 -13.36
N ARG A 112 18.82 7.45 -12.48
CA ARG A 112 19.81 6.67 -11.72
C ARG A 112 19.37 6.36 -10.30
N LYS A 113 18.64 7.27 -9.64
CA LYS A 113 18.17 7.08 -8.26
C LYS A 113 16.97 6.13 -8.17
N ASN A 114 16.11 6.16 -9.18
CA ASN A 114 14.90 5.37 -9.28
C ASN A 114 14.73 4.74 -10.69
N PRO A 115 15.71 3.93 -11.13
CA PRO A 115 15.74 3.39 -12.48
C PRO A 115 14.54 2.49 -12.78
N SER A 116 14.05 1.73 -11.79
CA SER A 116 12.93 0.79 -11.99
C SER A 116 11.64 1.49 -12.43
N TRP A 117 11.33 2.64 -11.84
CA TRP A 117 10.14 3.40 -12.21
C TRP A 117 10.40 4.27 -13.46
N MET A 118 11.56 4.91 -13.50
CA MET A 118 11.91 5.88 -14.53
C MET A 118 12.18 5.24 -15.89
N LEU A 119 12.86 4.10 -15.95
CA LEU A 119 13.11 3.42 -17.22
C LEU A 119 11.85 2.80 -17.82
N PHE A 120 10.80 2.54 -17.03
CA PHE A 120 9.53 2.02 -17.54
C PHE A 120 8.54 3.12 -17.95
N ASN A 121 8.46 4.18 -17.15
CA ASN A 121 7.48 5.25 -17.35
C ASN A 121 8.06 6.48 -18.05
N CYS A 122 9.38 6.60 -18.13
CA CYS A 122 10.08 7.78 -18.65
C CYS A 122 11.20 7.36 -19.62
N GLN A 123 10.89 6.41 -20.51
CA GLN A 123 11.85 5.77 -21.41
C GLN A 123 12.57 6.80 -22.29
N LEU A 124 11.82 7.76 -22.83
CA LEU A 124 12.34 8.80 -23.70
C LEU A 124 13.21 9.79 -22.91
N SER A 125 12.72 10.28 -21.77
CA SER A 125 13.45 11.22 -20.92
C SER A 125 14.72 10.61 -20.29
N CYS A 126 14.73 9.30 -20.02
CA CYS A 126 15.89 8.58 -19.51
C CYS A 126 16.81 8.02 -20.60
N ARG A 127 16.52 8.28 -21.89
CA ARG A 127 17.29 7.81 -23.05
C ARG A 127 17.50 6.29 -23.03
N SER A 128 16.45 5.58 -22.66
CA SER A 128 16.44 4.11 -22.55
C SER A 128 15.86 3.43 -23.80
N CYS A 129 15.73 4.16 -24.90
CA CYS A 129 15.21 3.63 -26.17
C CYS A 129 16.31 2.81 -26.87
N GLU A 130 16.01 1.58 -27.29
CA GLU A 130 16.91 0.76 -28.12
C GLU A 130 16.71 1.13 -29.60
N THR A 131 17.80 1.27 -30.37
CA THR A 131 17.78 1.55 -31.82
C THR A 131 17.80 0.27 -32.65
N ASP A 132 16.99 0.22 -33.70
CA ASP A 132 16.57 -0.91 -34.54
C ASP A 132 17.63 -1.88 -35.11
N SER A 133 17.33 -3.19 -35.11
CA SER A 133 17.29 -4.05 -36.33
C SER A 133 16.88 -5.51 -36.03
N VAL A 134 15.73 -5.98 -36.54
CA VAL A 134 15.53 -7.16 -37.43
C VAL A 134 14.02 -7.33 -37.73
N PRO A 135 13.61 -7.53 -39.00
CA PRO A 135 12.21 -7.65 -39.40
C PRO A 135 11.74 -9.11 -39.52
N ASN A 136 10.80 -9.54 -38.66
CA ASN A 136 9.63 -10.35 -39.04
C ASN A 136 8.82 -10.84 -37.83
N LYS A 137 7.49 -10.86 -38.06
CA LYS A 137 6.45 -11.69 -37.43
C LYS A 137 5.78 -11.20 -36.11
N PRO A 138 4.53 -11.64 -35.83
CA PRO A 138 3.38 -10.75 -35.69
C PRO A 138 2.55 -10.98 -34.40
N SER A 139 1.52 -10.14 -34.26
CA SER A 139 0.28 -10.30 -33.47
C SER A 139 0.36 -10.62 -31.97
N THR A 140 -0.09 -9.62 -31.19
CA THR A 140 -0.94 -9.67 -29.99
C THR A 140 -1.14 -11.03 -29.30
N GLN A 141 -0.76 -11.03 -28.02
CA GLN A 141 -0.73 -12.09 -27.00
C GLN A 141 0.34 -13.15 -27.20
N THR A 142 1.32 -13.22 -26.29
CA THR A 142 1.78 -14.52 -25.80
C THR A 142 2.66 -14.39 -24.56
N SER A 143 2.22 -15.06 -23.50
CA SER A 143 3.09 -15.59 -22.45
C SER A 143 4.35 -16.23 -23.07
N LEU A 144 5.55 -15.81 -22.67
CA LEU A 144 6.81 -16.34 -23.19
C LEU A 144 7.23 -17.54 -22.32
N CYS A 145 7.15 -18.75 -22.87
CA CYS A 145 7.42 -19.99 -22.13
C CYS A 145 8.76 -20.62 -22.52
N GLY A 146 9.38 -21.37 -21.60
CA GLY A 146 10.57 -22.16 -21.87
C GLY A 146 10.30 -23.31 -22.86
N THR A 147 11.36 -23.97 -23.33
CA THR A 147 11.27 -25.15 -24.20
C THR A 147 11.70 -26.43 -23.45
N GLY A 148 11.27 -27.61 -23.91
CA GLY A 148 11.62 -28.89 -23.27
C GLY A 148 11.00 -29.05 -21.88
N ASP A 149 11.82 -29.44 -20.89
CA ASP A 149 11.42 -29.66 -19.48
C ASP A 149 10.91 -28.37 -18.78
N LYS A 150 11.10 -27.21 -19.41
CA LYS A 150 10.62 -25.90 -18.92
C LYS A 150 9.40 -25.37 -19.68
N SER A 151 8.73 -26.22 -20.48
CA SER A 151 7.55 -25.85 -21.27
C SER A 151 6.35 -25.35 -20.45
N GLY A 152 6.23 -25.80 -19.19
CA GLY A 152 5.23 -25.29 -18.24
C GLY A 152 5.60 -24.00 -17.50
N CYS A 153 6.81 -23.46 -17.74
CA CYS A 153 7.32 -22.29 -17.06
C CYS A 153 7.33 -21.07 -17.99
N CYS A 154 6.63 -20.02 -17.61
CA CYS A 154 6.42 -18.88 -18.49
C CYS A 154 6.52 -17.53 -17.77
N ASP A 155 6.94 -16.53 -18.54
CA ASP A 155 6.71 -15.13 -18.26
C ASP A 155 5.30 -14.77 -18.74
N LYS A 156 4.42 -14.46 -17.78
CA LYS A 156 2.99 -14.19 -17.96
C LYS A 156 2.70 -12.74 -18.34
N VAL A 157 3.71 -11.87 -18.23
CA VAL A 157 3.61 -10.44 -18.53
C VAL A 157 4.80 -9.99 -19.36
N GLU A 158 4.61 -8.91 -20.12
CA GLU A 158 5.69 -8.30 -20.90
C GLU A 158 6.79 -7.72 -19.97
N HIS A 159 8.01 -7.56 -20.50
CA HIS A 159 9.18 -6.96 -19.82
C HIS A 159 9.82 -7.75 -18.67
N CYS A 160 9.41 -8.99 -18.41
CA CYS A 160 10.04 -9.86 -17.42
C CYS A 160 11.57 -9.95 -17.55
N ALA A 161 12.10 -10.04 -18.77
CA ALA A 161 13.53 -10.12 -19.02
C ALA A 161 14.27 -8.83 -18.60
N LEU A 162 13.65 -7.67 -18.84
CA LEU A 162 14.21 -6.37 -18.46
C LEU A 162 14.22 -6.18 -16.94
N TRP A 163 13.14 -6.58 -16.28
CA TRP A 163 13.05 -6.52 -14.82
C TRP A 163 14.02 -7.50 -14.15
N ALA A 164 14.20 -8.70 -14.70
CA ALA A 164 15.18 -9.65 -14.22
C ALA A 164 16.62 -9.09 -14.31
N ARG A 165 16.98 -8.48 -15.44
CA ARG A 165 18.27 -7.76 -15.60
C ARG A 165 18.42 -6.59 -14.63
N SER A 166 17.31 -5.94 -14.28
CA SER A 166 17.25 -4.85 -13.29
C SER A 166 17.17 -5.34 -11.84
N ASN A 167 17.60 -6.59 -11.58
CA ASN A 167 17.64 -7.24 -10.28
C ASN A 167 16.28 -7.36 -9.56
N GLN A 168 15.16 -7.21 -10.29
CA GLN A 168 13.83 -7.30 -9.69
C GLN A 168 13.52 -8.71 -9.18
N CYS A 169 14.19 -9.76 -9.68
CA CYS A 169 14.06 -11.09 -9.13
C CYS A 169 14.50 -11.18 -7.65
N LYS A 170 15.39 -10.28 -7.21
CA LYS A 170 15.79 -10.15 -5.80
C LYS A 170 15.05 -9.02 -5.07
N SER A 171 14.80 -7.91 -5.75
CA SER A 171 14.16 -6.73 -5.15
C SER A 171 12.63 -6.80 -5.09
N ASN A 172 12.01 -7.60 -5.96
CA ASN A 172 10.58 -7.82 -6.04
C ASN A 172 10.26 -9.30 -6.38
N PRO A 173 10.72 -10.25 -5.56
CA PRO A 173 10.62 -11.68 -5.86
C PRO A 173 9.16 -12.13 -5.99
N ASN A 174 8.18 -11.55 -5.30
CA ASN A 174 6.79 -12.04 -5.38
C ASN A 174 6.14 -11.77 -6.74
N TYR A 175 6.26 -10.55 -7.25
CA TYR A 175 5.73 -10.22 -8.57
C TYR A 175 6.51 -10.97 -9.65
N MET A 176 7.83 -11.01 -9.50
CA MET A 176 8.72 -11.61 -10.48
C MET A 176 8.64 -13.15 -10.51
N LEU A 177 8.51 -13.83 -9.38
CA LEU A 177 8.34 -15.29 -9.33
C LEU A 177 6.91 -15.73 -9.66
N ARG A 178 5.92 -14.83 -9.63
CA ARG A 178 4.54 -15.15 -10.04
C ARG A 178 4.30 -14.92 -11.53
N ASN A 179 4.90 -13.84 -12.07
CA ASN A 179 4.65 -13.36 -13.42
C ASN A 179 5.85 -13.50 -14.36
N CYS A 180 7.06 -13.71 -13.85
CA CYS A 180 8.32 -13.68 -14.62
C CYS A 180 9.25 -14.86 -14.28
N GLN A 181 8.65 -16.05 -14.16
CA GLN A 181 9.33 -17.27 -13.69
C GLN A 181 10.49 -17.68 -14.60
N LEU A 182 10.32 -17.50 -15.91
CA LEU A 182 11.33 -17.82 -16.90
C LEU A 182 12.49 -16.84 -16.83
N SER A 183 12.19 -15.54 -16.83
CA SER A 183 13.21 -14.50 -16.76
C SER A 183 13.99 -14.49 -15.45
N CYS A 184 13.40 -14.93 -14.33
CA CYS A 184 14.10 -15.04 -13.06
C CYS A 184 14.88 -16.34 -12.87
N ASN A 185 14.97 -17.19 -13.90
CA ASN A 185 15.52 -18.55 -13.77
C ASN A 185 14.90 -19.34 -12.62
N ALA A 186 13.63 -19.05 -12.30
CA ALA A 186 12.86 -19.74 -11.29
C ALA A 186 12.17 -21.00 -11.84
N CYS A 187 12.50 -21.37 -13.07
CA CYS A 187 12.09 -22.61 -13.70
C CYS A 187 13.04 -23.75 -13.28
N SER A 188 12.80 -24.31 -12.09
CA SER A 188 13.29 -25.65 -11.76
C SER A 188 12.17 -26.50 -11.17
N THR A 189 12.02 -27.66 -11.78
CA THR A 189 11.35 -28.88 -11.29
C THR A 189 12.24 -29.69 -10.35
N ASP A 190 13.40 -29.16 -9.95
CA ASP A 190 14.28 -29.80 -8.96
C ASP A 190 14.21 -29.06 -7.64
N SER A 191 13.62 -29.75 -6.66
CA SER A 191 13.95 -29.70 -5.23
C SER A 191 14.93 -28.60 -4.80
N VAL A 192 14.43 -27.35 -4.72
CA VAL A 192 14.66 -26.64 -3.47
C VAL A 192 14.14 -27.61 -2.42
N ALA A 193 14.96 -27.98 -1.45
CA ALA A 193 14.40 -28.49 -0.22
C ALA A 193 13.55 -27.35 0.36
N THR A 194 12.33 -27.20 -0.17
CA THR A 194 11.19 -26.67 0.57
C THR A 194 11.11 -27.66 1.69
N LYS A 195 11.80 -27.35 2.79
CA LYS A 195 11.49 -27.94 4.07
C LYS A 195 9.96 -27.86 4.13
N PRO A 196 9.25 -28.99 4.14
CA PRO A 196 7.80 -28.96 4.10
C PRO A 196 7.37 -28.00 5.19
N SER A 197 6.59 -26.99 4.79
CA SER A 197 6.04 -25.97 5.67
C SER A 197 5.51 -26.68 6.89
N ARG A 198 6.17 -26.49 8.04
CA ARG A 198 5.83 -27.24 9.23
C ARG A 198 4.42 -26.85 9.64
N THR A 199 3.52 -27.84 9.59
CA THR A 199 2.12 -27.69 9.99
C THR A 199 2.04 -27.57 11.50
N LEU A 200 0.88 -27.13 12.00
CA LEU A 200 0.60 -26.91 13.41
C LEU A 200 1.10 -28.05 14.34
N GLU A 201 1.03 -29.30 13.87
CA GLU A 201 1.43 -30.51 14.60
C GLU A 201 2.96 -30.65 14.79
N SER A 202 3.75 -29.92 14.00
CA SER A 202 5.21 -30.07 13.90
C SER A 202 6.00 -28.85 14.38
N CYS A 203 5.32 -27.87 14.97
CA CYS A 203 5.98 -26.72 15.57
C CYS A 203 6.84 -27.15 16.76
N SER A 204 8.01 -26.52 16.88
CA SER A 204 8.95 -26.78 17.98
C SER A 204 8.30 -26.46 19.34
N ASP A 205 8.71 -27.17 20.39
CA ASP A 205 8.43 -26.70 21.75
C ASP A 205 9.33 -25.50 22.07
N ASN A 206 8.82 -24.31 21.79
CA ASN A 206 9.53 -23.04 21.88
C ASN A 206 8.89 -22.07 22.89
N GLY A 207 7.98 -22.59 23.74
CA GLY A 207 7.18 -21.80 24.66
C GLY A 207 5.77 -21.47 24.16
N MET A 208 5.39 -21.89 22.95
CA MET A 208 4.00 -21.90 22.48
C MET A 208 3.45 -23.33 22.45
N THR A 209 2.25 -23.56 22.96
CA THR A 209 1.56 -24.87 22.90
C THR A 209 0.73 -25.00 21.64
N ARG A 210 0.37 -26.24 21.26
CA ARG A 210 -0.55 -26.50 20.13
C ARG A 210 -1.89 -25.78 20.32
N GLU A 211 -2.44 -25.79 21.53
CA GLU A 211 -3.70 -25.15 21.85
C GLU A 211 -3.65 -23.62 21.65
N GLN A 212 -2.56 -22.98 22.10
CA GLN A 212 -2.34 -21.54 21.91
C GLN A 212 -2.25 -21.17 20.42
N ARG A 213 -1.52 -21.97 19.63
CA ARG A 213 -1.43 -21.79 18.18
C ARG A 213 -2.79 -21.98 17.49
N GLN A 214 -3.54 -23.01 17.91
CA GLN A 214 -4.87 -23.29 17.40
C GLN A 214 -5.83 -22.12 17.70
N LYS A 215 -5.76 -21.52 18.89
CA LYS A 215 -6.57 -20.34 19.22
C LYS A 215 -6.33 -19.19 18.24
N PHE A 216 -5.07 -18.88 17.91
CA PHE A 216 -4.77 -17.86 16.90
C PHE A 216 -5.40 -18.21 15.55
N LEU A 217 -5.21 -19.44 15.08
CA LEU A 217 -5.70 -19.89 13.79
C LEU A 217 -7.23 -19.84 13.69
N ASP A 218 -7.92 -20.36 14.72
CA ASP A 218 -9.37 -20.45 14.76
C ASP A 218 -10.01 -19.08 14.79
N MET A 219 -9.50 -18.16 15.61
CA MET A 219 -10.06 -16.81 15.67
C MET A 219 -9.85 -16.04 14.37
N HIS A 220 -8.68 -16.15 13.73
CA HIS A 220 -8.46 -15.52 12.42
C HIS A 220 -9.42 -16.07 11.37
N ASN A 221 -9.57 -17.39 11.27
CA ASN A 221 -10.48 -18.01 10.31
C ASN A 221 -11.94 -17.70 10.61
N ASN A 222 -12.34 -17.65 11.89
CA ASN A 222 -13.68 -17.25 12.28
C ASN A 222 -14.00 -15.81 11.84
N TYR A 223 -13.10 -14.87 12.11
CA TYR A 223 -13.28 -13.47 11.68
C TYR A 223 -13.29 -13.32 10.15
N ARG A 224 -12.42 -14.04 9.44
CA ARG A 224 -12.44 -14.10 7.97
C ARG A 224 -13.76 -14.65 7.43
N SER A 225 -14.32 -15.68 8.06
CA SER A 225 -15.63 -16.27 7.74
C SER A 225 -16.77 -15.27 7.96
N ILE A 226 -16.79 -14.58 9.10
CA ILE A 226 -17.77 -13.52 9.41
C ILE A 226 -17.73 -12.40 8.36
N VAL A 227 -16.53 -11.94 7.97
CA VAL A 227 -16.35 -10.94 6.92
C VAL A 227 -16.79 -11.49 5.55
N ALA A 228 -16.37 -12.70 5.20
CA ALA A 228 -16.70 -13.31 3.91
C ALA A 228 -18.21 -13.46 3.70
N LYS A 229 -18.97 -13.72 4.78
CA LYS A 229 -20.44 -13.81 4.79
C LYS A 229 -21.14 -12.45 4.82
N GLY A 230 -20.40 -11.35 4.96
CA GLY A 230 -20.93 -9.99 5.07
C GLY A 230 -21.67 -9.77 6.40
N GLN A 231 -21.14 -10.33 7.50
CA GLN A 231 -21.73 -10.26 8.83
C GLN A 231 -20.97 -9.31 9.78
N ALA A 232 -19.75 -8.91 9.42
CA ALA A 232 -18.93 -8.02 10.24
C ALA A 232 -19.42 -6.57 10.16
N LYS A 233 -19.67 -5.92 11.29
CA LYS A 233 -20.14 -4.53 11.36
C LYS A 233 -19.02 -3.56 10.97
N ASP A 234 -19.36 -2.57 10.17
CA ASP A 234 -18.44 -1.49 9.74
C ASP A 234 -18.91 -0.15 10.33
N ALA A 235 -17.99 0.64 10.89
CA ALA A 235 -18.28 1.95 11.46
C ALA A 235 -18.94 2.92 10.46
N TYR A 236 -18.74 2.73 9.15
CA TYR A 236 -19.37 3.55 8.10
C TYR A 236 -20.84 3.19 7.84
N GLY A 237 -21.38 2.23 8.59
CA GLY A 237 -22.77 1.80 8.52
C GLY A 237 -22.92 0.48 7.76
N GLY A 238 -23.84 -0.35 8.24
CA GLY A 238 -24.08 -1.68 7.70
C GLY A 238 -22.98 -2.67 8.08
N ASN A 239 -22.69 -3.60 7.17
CA ASN A 239 -21.67 -4.63 7.34
C ASN A 239 -20.61 -4.49 6.24
N ALA A 240 -19.40 -4.96 6.49
CA ALA A 240 -18.38 -5.12 5.46
C ALA A 240 -18.92 -5.97 4.29
N PRO A 241 -18.53 -5.67 3.03
CA PRO A 241 -19.05 -6.39 1.87
C PRO A 241 -18.65 -7.87 1.92
N ARG A 242 -19.46 -8.74 1.33
CA ARG A 242 -19.13 -10.17 1.20
C ARG A 242 -17.86 -10.36 0.37
N ALA A 243 -17.06 -11.37 0.73
CA ALA A 243 -15.86 -11.74 0.01
C ALA A 243 -16.14 -12.91 -0.93
N ALA A 244 -15.74 -12.77 -2.20
CA ALA A 244 -15.99 -13.79 -3.22
C ALA A 244 -15.18 -15.07 -2.98
N ARG A 245 -13.95 -14.93 -2.47
CA ARG A 245 -12.96 -16.02 -2.42
C ARG A 245 -11.95 -15.85 -1.28
N MET A 246 -12.41 -15.51 -0.08
CA MET A 246 -11.54 -15.33 1.09
C MET A 246 -10.80 -16.65 1.40
N LYS A 247 -9.46 -16.65 1.45
CA LYS A 247 -8.71 -17.88 1.73
C LYS A 247 -8.82 -18.28 3.20
N LYS A 248 -8.89 -19.58 3.48
CA LYS A 248 -8.72 -20.14 4.83
C LYS A 248 -7.23 -20.09 5.18
N MET A 249 -6.90 -19.55 6.35
CA MET A 249 -5.53 -19.56 6.87
C MET A 249 -5.14 -20.95 7.38
N VAL A 250 -3.86 -21.27 7.23
CA VAL A 250 -3.16 -22.41 7.85
C VAL A 250 -2.05 -21.88 8.74
N TYR A 251 -1.69 -22.64 9.77
CA TYR A 251 -0.59 -22.29 10.65
C TYR A 251 0.76 -22.69 10.03
N ASP A 252 1.76 -21.83 10.13
CA ASP A 252 3.10 -22.05 9.59
C ASP A 252 4.15 -21.79 10.69
N CYS A 253 4.83 -22.86 11.13
CA CYS A 253 5.76 -22.77 12.26
C CYS A 253 7.01 -21.95 11.94
N ASP A 254 7.39 -21.80 10.68
CA ASP A 254 8.57 -21.00 10.32
C ASP A 254 8.23 -19.50 10.39
N ILE A 255 6.97 -19.13 10.09
CA ILE A 255 6.44 -17.79 10.36
C ILE A 255 6.35 -17.54 11.88
N GLU A 256 5.94 -18.53 12.68
CA GLU A 256 5.95 -18.42 14.14
C GLU A 256 7.37 -18.18 14.68
N GLU A 257 8.37 -18.93 14.20
CA GLU A 257 9.76 -18.74 14.64
C GLU A 257 10.27 -17.34 14.29
N SER A 258 9.83 -16.78 13.16
CA SER A 258 10.10 -15.38 12.81
C SER A 258 9.43 -14.40 13.78
N ALA A 259 8.14 -14.59 14.08
CA ALA A 259 7.41 -13.78 15.06
C ALA A 259 8.02 -13.87 16.47
N MET A 260 8.44 -15.07 16.89
CA MET A 260 9.13 -15.34 18.16
C MET A 260 10.44 -14.55 18.28
N ARG A 261 11.30 -14.59 17.25
CA ARG A 261 12.58 -13.87 17.25
C ARG A 261 12.38 -12.37 17.49
N HIS A 262 11.30 -11.81 16.96
CA HIS A 262 10.94 -10.42 17.21
C HIS A 262 10.33 -10.19 18.60
N ALA A 263 9.36 -11.02 19.00
CA ALA A 263 8.68 -10.91 20.29
C ALA A 263 9.65 -10.96 21.47
N LYS A 264 10.66 -11.83 21.40
CA LYS A 264 11.72 -12.00 22.43
C LYS A 264 12.60 -10.77 22.64
N ARG A 265 12.56 -9.78 21.74
CA ARG A 265 13.27 -8.50 21.92
C ARG A 265 12.58 -7.60 22.94
N CYS A 266 11.32 -7.87 23.28
CA CYS A 266 10.55 -7.10 24.25
C CYS A 266 10.54 -5.59 23.99
N TYR A 267 10.44 -5.22 22.71
CA TYR A 267 10.37 -3.84 22.26
C TYR A 267 9.14 -3.68 21.35
N PHE A 268 8.19 -2.85 21.78
CA PHE A 268 6.93 -2.63 21.06
C PHE A 268 7.15 -1.72 19.85
N ALA A 269 7.59 -2.34 18.75
CA ALA A 269 7.72 -1.73 17.44
C ALA A 269 7.67 -2.83 16.38
N HIS A 270 7.34 -2.48 15.13
CA HIS A 270 7.42 -3.44 14.03
C HIS A 270 8.84 -3.93 13.81
N SER A 271 8.97 -5.22 13.44
CA SER A 271 10.25 -5.78 13.03
C SER A 271 10.74 -5.13 11.73
N PRO A 272 12.07 -5.00 11.55
CA PRO A 272 12.64 -4.51 10.31
C PRO A 272 12.19 -5.37 9.12
N ALA A 273 11.84 -4.75 7.99
CA ALA A 273 11.26 -5.45 6.85
C ALA A 273 12.13 -6.61 6.30
N HIS A 274 13.46 -6.51 6.42
CA HIS A 274 14.40 -7.54 5.98
C HIS A 274 14.44 -8.77 6.90
N GLU A 275 13.95 -8.66 8.15
CA GLU A 275 13.89 -9.80 9.08
C GLU A 275 12.61 -10.63 8.92
N ARG A 276 11.63 -10.07 8.20
CA ARG A 276 10.30 -10.65 7.94
C ARG A 276 9.94 -10.53 6.45
N GLU A 277 10.88 -10.94 5.59
CA GLU A 277 10.74 -10.82 4.14
C GLU A 277 9.41 -11.41 3.66
N ASN A 278 8.61 -10.59 2.98
CA ASN A 278 7.28 -10.95 2.47
C ASN A 278 6.23 -11.33 3.51
N LEU A 279 6.45 -10.99 4.79
CA LEU A 279 5.48 -11.17 5.85
C LEU A 279 4.87 -9.83 6.31
N GLY A 280 3.55 -9.84 6.44
CA GLY A 280 2.83 -8.82 7.20
C GLY A 280 3.06 -9.02 8.69
N GLU A 281 2.69 -8.05 9.51
CA GLU A 281 2.89 -8.14 10.95
C GLU A 281 1.83 -7.33 11.70
N ASN A 282 1.23 -7.94 12.72
CA ASN A 282 0.38 -7.26 13.70
C ASN A 282 0.98 -7.41 15.09
N LEU A 283 0.89 -6.34 15.89
CA LEU A 283 1.45 -6.27 17.23
C LEU A 283 0.36 -5.90 18.24
N TYR A 284 0.42 -6.49 19.42
CA TYR A 284 -0.43 -6.13 20.54
C TYR A 284 0.36 -6.26 21.84
N TYR A 285 0.10 -5.39 22.81
CA TYR A 285 0.65 -5.56 24.15
C TYR A 285 -0.37 -5.14 25.22
N THR A 286 -0.17 -5.67 26.42
CA THR A 286 -0.83 -5.20 27.65
C THR A 286 0.23 -5.00 28.74
N SER A 287 0.00 -4.04 29.62
CA SER A 287 0.85 -3.80 30.80
C SER A 287 0.68 -4.89 31.87
N GLU A 288 -0.39 -5.69 31.78
CA GLU A 288 -0.54 -6.86 32.65
C GLU A 288 0.55 -7.89 32.34
N LEU A 289 1.27 -8.29 33.37
CA LEU A 289 2.40 -9.21 33.24
C LEU A 289 1.92 -10.65 33.31
N ARG A 290 2.53 -11.51 32.48
CA ARG A 290 2.30 -12.96 32.49
C ARG A 290 0.82 -13.34 32.30
N VAL A 291 0.10 -12.56 31.50
CA VAL A 291 -1.25 -12.90 31.06
C VAL A 291 -1.19 -14.26 30.37
N ASP A 292 -2.18 -15.11 30.64
CA ASP A 292 -2.29 -16.41 29.96
C ASP A 292 -2.21 -16.20 28.44
N LYS A 293 -1.46 -17.06 27.75
CA LYS A 293 -1.16 -16.83 26.33
C LYS A 293 -2.40 -16.99 25.45
N ILE A 294 -3.39 -17.79 25.85
CA ILE A 294 -4.66 -17.91 25.14
C ILE A 294 -5.46 -16.62 25.34
N GLN A 295 -5.54 -16.10 26.57
CA GLN A 295 -6.19 -14.83 26.86
C GLN A 295 -5.52 -13.66 26.12
N ALA A 296 -4.19 -13.59 26.11
CA ALA A 296 -3.46 -12.56 25.39
C ALA A 296 -3.70 -12.64 23.87
N ALA A 297 -3.78 -13.85 23.31
CA ALA A 297 -4.16 -14.06 21.92
C ALA A 297 -5.56 -13.53 21.63
N GLU A 298 -6.55 -13.87 22.47
CA GLU A 298 -7.93 -13.39 22.31
C GLU A 298 -8.02 -11.86 22.34
N GLN A 299 -7.34 -11.23 23.30
CA GLN A 299 -7.30 -9.78 23.43
C GLN A 299 -6.67 -9.11 22.21
N GLY A 300 -5.51 -9.59 21.76
CA GLY A 300 -4.80 -9.02 20.62
C GLY A 300 -5.57 -9.16 19.32
N ILE A 301 -6.09 -10.36 19.03
CA ILE A 301 -6.86 -10.62 17.80
C ILE A 301 -8.15 -9.80 17.79
N LYS A 302 -8.84 -9.69 18.93
CA LYS A 302 -10.06 -8.88 19.04
C LYS A 302 -9.74 -7.40 18.82
N ALA A 303 -8.71 -6.86 19.45
CA ALA A 303 -8.29 -5.47 19.28
C ALA A 303 -7.96 -5.14 17.82
N TRP A 304 -7.26 -6.03 17.12
CA TRP A 304 -6.96 -5.87 15.70
C TRP A 304 -8.21 -5.92 14.83
N PHE A 305 -9.15 -6.83 15.10
CA PHE A 305 -10.36 -6.97 14.29
C PHE A 305 -11.37 -5.82 14.51
N ASP A 306 -11.48 -5.34 15.76
CA ASP A 306 -12.43 -4.29 16.15
C ASP A 306 -12.15 -2.94 15.49
N GLU A 307 -10.96 -2.73 14.92
CA GLU A 307 -10.65 -1.57 14.08
C GLU A 307 -11.72 -1.31 12.99
N LEU A 308 -12.31 -2.37 12.43
CA LEU A 308 -13.42 -2.24 11.47
C LEU A 308 -14.67 -1.61 12.10
N ALA A 309 -15.05 -2.04 13.30
CA ALA A 309 -16.23 -1.56 13.98
C ALA A 309 -16.01 -0.17 14.59
N GLU A 310 -14.77 0.17 14.95
CA GLU A 310 -14.40 1.46 15.54
C GLU A 310 -14.14 2.54 14.49
N PHE A 311 -13.42 2.22 13.41
CA PHE A 311 -12.94 3.21 12.44
C PHE A 311 -13.51 3.02 11.04
N GLY A 312 -13.91 1.79 10.68
CA GLY A 312 -14.55 1.49 9.40
C GLY A 312 -13.61 1.49 8.21
N VAL A 313 -14.05 0.83 7.14
CA VAL A 313 -13.36 0.77 5.84
C VAL A 313 -14.27 1.32 4.74
N GLY A 314 -15.55 0.96 4.79
CA GLY A 314 -16.54 1.31 3.78
C GLY A 314 -16.65 0.27 2.66
N GLN A 315 -17.72 0.41 1.87
CA GLN A 315 -18.12 -0.57 0.85
C GLN A 315 -17.17 -0.69 -0.34
N GLU A 316 -16.28 0.29 -0.55
CA GLU A 316 -15.25 0.18 -1.59
C GLU A 316 -14.26 -0.94 -1.29
N ASN A 317 -14.00 -1.22 0.01
CA ASN A 317 -13.09 -2.28 0.46
C ASN A 317 -11.67 -2.16 -0.12
N VAL A 318 -11.21 -0.92 -0.35
CA VAL A 318 -9.87 -0.61 -0.86
C VAL A 318 -9.06 0.05 0.25
N LEU A 319 -7.84 -0.43 0.48
CA LEU A 319 -6.93 0.19 1.44
C LEU A 319 -6.29 1.44 0.81
N THR A 320 -7.00 2.56 0.84
CA THR A 320 -6.49 3.81 0.29
C THR A 320 -5.48 4.47 1.23
N GLU A 321 -4.63 5.34 0.67
CA GLU A 321 -3.74 6.19 1.48
C GLU A 321 -4.53 7.09 2.45
N GLN A 322 -5.72 7.54 2.03
CA GLN A 322 -6.61 8.34 2.87
C GLN A 322 -7.07 7.53 4.08
N LEU A 323 -7.49 6.28 3.87
CA LEU A 323 -7.91 5.37 4.93
C LEU A 323 -6.76 5.04 5.89
N TRP A 324 -5.57 4.81 5.33
CA TRP A 324 -4.34 4.48 6.07
C TRP A 324 -3.84 5.64 6.94
N ASN A 325 -3.89 6.87 6.42
CA ASN A 325 -3.38 8.07 7.10
C ASN A 325 -4.45 8.82 7.91
N ARG A 326 -5.60 8.20 8.18
CA ARG A 326 -6.66 8.83 8.99
C ARG A 326 -6.14 9.17 10.40
N PRO A 327 -6.35 10.41 10.88
CA PRO A 327 -5.79 10.84 12.16
C PRO A 327 -6.42 10.06 13.32
N LYS A 328 -5.58 9.59 14.25
CA LYS A 328 -5.98 8.88 15.48
C LYS A 328 -6.78 7.59 15.24
N THR A 329 -6.59 6.94 14.10
CA THR A 329 -7.20 5.63 13.80
C THR A 329 -6.12 4.66 13.36
N GLN A 330 -6.37 3.36 13.55
CA GLN A 330 -5.56 2.29 12.99
C GLN A 330 -6.51 1.34 12.29
N ILE A 331 -6.21 0.95 11.06
CA ILE A 331 -7.02 -0.02 10.29
C ILE A 331 -6.18 -1.16 9.71
N GLY A 332 -4.84 -1.01 9.79
CA GLY A 332 -3.89 -1.90 9.15
C GLY A 332 -3.87 -3.29 9.78
N HIS A 333 -4.23 -3.41 11.06
CA HIS A 333 -4.27 -4.72 11.71
C HIS A 333 -5.47 -5.52 11.23
N TYR A 334 -6.66 -4.90 11.19
CA TYR A 334 -7.86 -5.49 10.61
C TYR A 334 -7.62 -5.90 9.16
N THR A 335 -7.12 -4.99 8.31
CA THR A 335 -6.95 -5.30 6.89
C THR A 335 -5.97 -6.44 6.66
N GLN A 336 -4.93 -6.59 7.49
CA GLN A 336 -4.02 -7.72 7.39
C GLN A 336 -4.69 -9.05 7.80
N MET A 337 -5.52 -9.05 8.85
CA MET A 337 -6.25 -10.26 9.27
C MET A 337 -7.17 -10.78 8.18
N VAL A 338 -7.83 -9.89 7.45
CA VAL A 338 -8.83 -10.23 6.42
C VAL A 338 -8.31 -10.04 4.99
N TRP A 339 -6.99 -9.96 4.81
CA TRP A 339 -6.41 -9.85 3.48
C TRP A 339 -6.64 -11.13 2.69
N GLN A 340 -7.26 -11.06 1.51
CA GLN A 340 -7.72 -12.24 0.77
C GLN A 340 -6.60 -13.25 0.52
N ASP A 341 -5.44 -12.75 0.08
CA ASP A 341 -4.35 -13.60 -0.37
C ASP A 341 -3.41 -14.07 0.74
N THR A 342 -3.53 -13.51 1.95
CA THR A 342 -2.81 -14.00 3.13
C THR A 342 -3.49 -15.26 3.65
N TYR A 343 -2.75 -16.37 3.69
CA TYR A 343 -3.28 -17.67 4.09
C TYR A 343 -2.34 -18.46 5.00
N LYS A 344 -1.16 -17.94 5.35
CA LYS A 344 -0.24 -18.52 6.33
C LYS A 344 -0.12 -17.60 7.53
N LEU A 345 -0.23 -18.18 8.72
CA LEU A 345 -0.20 -17.46 9.99
C LEU A 345 0.84 -18.07 10.92
N GLY A 346 1.63 -17.24 11.59
CA GLY A 346 2.48 -17.65 12.69
C GLY A 346 2.51 -16.56 13.76
N CYS A 347 2.31 -16.94 15.01
CA CYS A 347 2.13 -15.99 16.11
C CYS A 347 2.85 -16.44 17.36
N TYR A 348 3.32 -15.49 18.15
CA TYR A 348 4.03 -15.77 19.39
C TYR A 348 3.63 -14.80 20.49
N VAL A 349 3.51 -15.31 21.71
CA VAL A 349 3.27 -14.52 22.93
C VAL A 349 4.49 -14.61 23.84
N GLU A 350 5.09 -13.47 24.14
CA GLU A 350 6.23 -13.32 25.04
C GLU A 350 5.84 -12.60 26.33
N TRP A 351 6.33 -13.11 27.46
CA TRP A 351 6.16 -12.47 28.76
C TRP A 351 7.40 -11.62 29.05
N CYS A 352 7.34 -10.35 28.68
CA CYS A 352 8.41 -9.39 28.94
C CYS A 352 8.37 -8.92 30.40
N SER A 353 9.45 -8.27 30.85
CA SER A 353 9.52 -7.71 32.21
C SER A 353 8.51 -6.60 32.48
N SER A 354 8.03 -5.91 31.44
CA SER A 354 7.12 -4.75 31.54
C SER A 354 5.79 -4.91 30.78
N MET A 355 5.60 -6.00 30.03
CA MET A 355 4.38 -6.23 29.24
C MET A 355 4.18 -7.70 28.89
N THR A 356 2.95 -8.11 28.62
CA THR A 356 2.68 -9.30 27.80
C THR A 356 2.57 -8.87 26.33
N TYR A 357 3.44 -9.41 25.48
CA TYR A 357 3.61 -8.97 24.09
C TYR A 357 3.21 -10.05 23.10
N VAL A 358 2.36 -9.70 22.14
CA VAL A 358 1.82 -10.57 21.09
C VAL A 358 2.29 -10.07 19.73
N VAL A 359 2.88 -10.98 18.96
CA VAL A 359 3.31 -10.74 17.58
C VAL A 359 2.69 -11.80 16.69
N CYS A 360 1.97 -11.39 15.65
CA CYS A 360 1.57 -12.28 14.55
C CYS A 360 2.21 -11.81 13.26
N GLN A 361 2.72 -12.75 12.47
CA GLN A 361 3.22 -12.51 11.12
C GLN A 361 2.39 -13.29 10.10
N TYR A 362 2.32 -12.74 8.88
CA TYR A 362 1.29 -13.08 7.90
C TYR A 362 1.89 -13.33 6.51
N GLY A 363 1.69 -14.53 5.98
CA GLY A 363 2.23 -14.94 4.68
C GLY A 363 1.15 -15.23 3.64
N PRO A 364 1.30 -14.76 2.39
CA PRO A 364 2.07 -13.58 1.98
C PRO A 364 1.58 -12.30 2.68
N LYS A 365 2.42 -11.26 2.74
CA LYS A 365 2.04 -9.95 3.29
C LYS A 365 0.85 -9.33 2.56
N GLY A 366 -0.05 -8.73 3.34
CA GLY A 366 -1.14 -7.91 2.85
C GLY A 366 -0.81 -6.42 2.88
N ASN A 367 -1.85 -5.60 3.09
CA ASN A 367 -1.77 -4.15 3.26
C ASN A 367 -1.10 -3.42 2.11
N TRP A 368 -1.38 -3.83 0.87
CA TRP A 368 -0.95 -3.09 -0.31
C TRP A 368 -1.85 -1.87 -0.51
N LEU A 369 -1.26 -0.68 -0.42
CA LEU A 369 -2.00 0.57 -0.62
C LEU A 369 -2.54 0.67 -2.04
N GLY A 370 -3.82 1.01 -2.16
CA GLY A 370 -4.54 1.10 -3.44
C GLY A 370 -5.19 -0.21 -3.89
N ASP A 371 -4.85 -1.34 -3.26
CA ASP A 371 -5.45 -2.64 -3.57
C ASP A 371 -6.73 -2.89 -2.76
N PRO A 372 -7.66 -3.69 -3.29
CA PRO A 372 -8.77 -4.20 -2.51
C PRO A 372 -8.25 -5.14 -1.40
N ILE A 373 -8.80 -5.02 -0.20
CA ILE A 373 -8.47 -5.90 0.93
C ILE A 373 -8.87 -7.35 0.58
N TYR A 374 -10.02 -7.49 -0.07
CA TYR A 374 -10.49 -8.72 -0.69
C TYR A 374 -11.43 -8.44 -1.87
N GLU A 375 -11.57 -9.41 -2.78
CA GLU A 375 -12.50 -9.32 -3.90
C GLU A 375 -13.94 -9.40 -3.38
N LYS A 376 -14.73 -8.35 -3.64
CA LYS A 376 -16.14 -8.31 -3.27
C LYS A 376 -16.96 -9.26 -4.15
N GLY A 377 -17.93 -9.95 -3.57
CA GLY A 377 -18.86 -10.80 -4.32
C GLY A 377 -19.56 -11.82 -3.45
N ASN A 378 -20.37 -12.68 -4.06
CA ASN A 378 -20.99 -13.79 -3.35
C ASN A 378 -19.91 -14.72 -2.80
N SER A 379 -20.02 -15.06 -1.51
CA SER A 379 -19.22 -16.08 -0.85
C SER A 379 -19.18 -17.37 -1.67
N CYS A 380 -18.06 -18.09 -1.63
CA CYS A 380 -17.92 -19.33 -2.38
C CYS A 380 -19.03 -20.32 -2.00
N ALA A 381 -19.63 -20.96 -3.00
CA ALA A 381 -20.64 -22.01 -2.84
C ALA A 381 -20.20 -23.33 -3.48
N THR A 382 -19.22 -23.26 -4.38
CA THR A 382 -18.59 -24.36 -5.10
C THR A 382 -17.07 -24.17 -5.13
N ASP A 383 -16.33 -25.24 -5.37
CA ASP A 383 -14.86 -25.18 -5.48
C ASP A 383 -14.40 -24.25 -6.63
N ALA A 384 -15.18 -24.19 -7.71
CA ALA A 384 -14.92 -23.30 -8.85
C ALA A 384 -14.97 -21.82 -8.47
N ASP A 385 -15.78 -21.45 -7.47
CA ASP A 385 -15.90 -20.07 -7.00
C ASP A 385 -14.61 -19.55 -6.39
N CYS A 386 -13.67 -20.42 -5.97
CA CYS A 386 -12.39 -20.00 -5.41
C CYS A 386 -11.40 -19.48 -6.47
N LYS A 387 -11.56 -19.85 -7.75
CA LYS A 387 -10.64 -19.49 -8.86
C LYS A 387 -9.15 -19.72 -8.52
N CYS A 388 -8.83 -20.85 -7.90
CA CYS A 388 -7.45 -21.29 -7.73
C CYS A 388 -7.31 -22.80 -7.94
N SER A 389 -6.14 -23.23 -8.39
CA SER A 389 -5.83 -24.63 -8.65
C SER A 389 -5.90 -25.44 -7.36
N ASN A 390 -6.59 -26.57 -7.38
CA ASN A 390 -6.76 -27.49 -6.25
C ASN A 390 -7.35 -26.84 -4.98
N CYS A 391 -8.07 -25.72 -5.11
CA CYS A 391 -8.76 -25.13 -3.97
C CYS A 391 -10.13 -25.77 -3.76
N LYS A 392 -10.53 -25.87 -2.48
CA LYS A 392 -11.89 -26.28 -2.09
C LYS A 392 -12.63 -25.16 -1.39
N CYS A 393 -13.93 -25.04 -1.59
CA CYS A 393 -14.75 -24.13 -0.82
C CYS A 393 -15.29 -24.85 0.43
N SER A 394 -14.95 -24.33 1.62
CA SER A 394 -15.73 -24.62 2.82
C SER A 394 -16.99 -23.77 2.77
N LYS A 395 -18.13 -24.38 2.44
CA LYS A 395 -19.41 -23.69 2.28
C LYS A 395 -19.90 -23.10 3.60
N GLU A 396 -19.71 -23.85 4.68
CA GLU A 396 -20.11 -23.47 6.03
C GLU A 396 -19.32 -22.24 6.51
N GLU A 397 -18.04 -22.15 6.17
CA GLU A 397 -17.18 -21.04 6.56
C GLU A 397 -17.13 -19.91 5.52
N ALA A 398 -17.60 -20.14 4.29
CA ALA A 398 -17.39 -19.24 3.16
C ALA A 398 -15.89 -18.96 2.87
N LEU A 399 -15.03 -19.95 3.09
CA LEU A 399 -13.58 -19.83 2.92
C LEU A 399 -13.02 -20.81 1.89
N CYS A 400 -12.07 -20.34 1.09
CA CYS A 400 -11.33 -21.11 0.10
C CYS A 400 -10.10 -21.76 0.73
N ILE A 401 -10.11 -23.08 0.84
CA ILE A 401 -9.00 -23.90 1.34
C ILE A 401 -7.99 -24.07 0.22
N VAL A 402 -6.74 -23.70 0.48
CA VAL A 402 -5.60 -23.94 -0.42
C VAL A 402 -4.90 -25.21 0.05
N HIS A 403 -4.68 -26.16 -0.86
CA HIS A 403 -4.03 -27.44 -0.60
C HIS A 403 -2.56 -27.46 -1.01
#